data_AF-A0A7H4MYN2-F1
#
_entry.id   AF-A0A7H4MYN2-F1
#
_cell.length_a   1.000
_cell.length_b   1.000
_cell.length_c   1.000
_cell.angle_alpha   90.00
_cell.angle_beta   90.00
_cell.angle_gamma   90.00
#
_symmetry.space_group_name_H-M   'P 1'
#
loop_
_entity.id
_entity.type
_entity.pdbx_description
1 polymer ?
#
loop_
_entity_poly.entity_id
_entity_poly.type
_entity_poly.pdbx_seq_one_letter_code
_entity_poly.pdbx_strand_id
1 'polypeptide(L)'
;MKSWRGAAFDYLLCGDVALLKERNIFGSVCALTPLPSIYLRRRKSGDFVILQEGEPLVYSPDDIIYIKSYEPAAADLRATGLHRGDPFRVTEQ
;
A
#
# COMPACT_ATOMS: atom_id res chain seq x y z
N MET A 1 -5.12 -8.35 18.88
CA MET A 1 -5.38 -9.60 18.14
C MET A 1 -5.08 -9.33 16.67
N LYS A 2 -4.02 -9.95 16.11
CA LYS A 2 -3.61 -9.76 14.71
C LYS A 2 -4.60 -10.52 13.81
N SER A 3 -5.40 -9.81 13.02
CA SER A 3 -6.55 -10.39 12.32
C SER A 3 -6.44 -10.19 10.81
N TRP A 4 -6.42 -11.29 10.07
CA TRP A 4 -6.48 -11.29 8.60
C TRP A 4 -7.77 -10.67 8.06
N ARG A 5 -8.86 -10.70 8.83
CA ARG A 5 -10.10 -10.00 8.47
C ARG A 5 -9.91 -8.49 8.52
N GLY A 6 -9.14 -7.99 9.49
CA GLY A 6 -8.77 -6.58 9.57
C GLY A 6 -7.93 -6.16 8.37
N ALA A 7 -6.97 -6.99 7.97
CA ALA A 7 -6.15 -6.76 6.77
C ALA A 7 -7.00 -6.62 5.50
N ALA A 8 -7.97 -7.52 5.30
CA ALA A 8 -8.88 -7.46 4.16
C ALA A 8 -9.77 -6.21 4.23
N PHE A 9 -10.24 -5.85 5.42
CA PHE A 9 -11.06 -4.66 5.62
C PHE A 9 -10.27 -3.37 5.34
N ASP A 10 -9.04 -3.26 5.83
CA ASP A 10 -8.14 -2.14 5.57
C ASP A 10 -7.84 -1.99 4.08
N TYR A 11 -7.59 -3.11 3.38
CA TYR A 11 -7.39 -3.08 1.94
C TYR A 11 -8.64 -2.56 1.18
N LEU A 12 -9.83 -2.97 1.60
CA LEU A 12 -11.08 -2.51 0.98
C LEU A 12 -11.42 -1.05 1.33
N LEU A 13 -11.10 -0.61 2.54
CA LEU A 13 -11.44 0.73 3.04
C LEU A 13 -10.42 1.80 2.62
N CYS A 14 -9.14 1.50 2.77
CA CYS A 14 -8.03 2.44 2.52
C CYS A 14 -7.42 2.27 1.13
N GLY A 15 -7.70 1.16 0.44
CA GLY A 15 -7.07 0.83 -0.83
C GLY A 15 -5.61 0.38 -0.67
N ASP A 16 -5.18 0.04 0.55
CA ASP A 16 -3.86 -0.49 0.83
C ASP A 16 -3.80 -1.32 2.11
N VAL A 17 -2.77 -2.16 2.21
CA VAL A 17 -2.43 -2.91 3.43
C VAL A 17 -0.93 -3.11 3.51
N ALA A 18 -0.36 -2.89 4.70
CA ALA A 18 1.03 -3.23 5.00
C ALA A 18 1.11 -4.51 5.82
N LEU A 19 2.01 -5.41 5.45
CA LEU A 19 2.31 -6.63 6.19
C LEU A 19 3.74 -6.56 6.72
N LEU A 20 3.90 -6.65 8.04
CA LEU A 20 5.20 -6.75 8.70
C LEU A 20 5.75 -8.18 8.58
N LYS A 21 6.98 -8.29 8.08
CA LYS A 21 7.77 -9.52 8.09
C LYS A 21 8.34 -9.75 9.48
N GLU A 22 7.83 -10.75 10.18
CA GLU A 22 8.43 -11.19 11.44
C GLU A 22 9.60 -12.11 11.14
N ARG A 23 10.77 -11.77 11.68
CA ARG A 23 12.02 -12.50 11.45
C ARG A 23 12.45 -13.19 12.74
N ASN A 24 12.92 -14.42 12.61
CA ASN A 24 13.57 -15.12 13.71
C ASN A 24 14.98 -14.57 13.95
N ILE A 25 15.64 -15.06 15.00
CA ILE A 25 17.03 -14.69 15.33
C ILE A 25 18.05 -15.03 14.22
N PHE A 26 17.68 -15.92 13.28
CA PHE A 26 18.48 -16.29 12.12
C PHE A 26 18.14 -15.45 10.87
N GLY A 27 17.28 -14.43 11.00
CA GLY A 27 16.90 -13.51 9.92
C GLY A 27 15.85 -14.05 8.93
N SER A 28 15.40 -15.29 9.10
CA SER A 28 14.37 -15.89 8.23
C SER A 28 12.97 -15.38 8.59
N VAL A 29 12.15 -15.08 7.57
CA VAL A 29 10.76 -14.65 7.75
C VAL A 29 9.92 -15.84 8.21
N CYS A 30 9.35 -15.75 9.40
CA CYS A 30 8.56 -16.83 10.01
C CYS A 30 7.05 -16.53 10.05
N ALA A 31 6.64 -15.26 9.98
CA ALA A 31 5.25 -14.87 9.95
C ALA A 31 5.03 -13.52 9.26
N LEU A 32 3.77 -13.26 8.88
CA LEU A 32 3.32 -11.98 8.35
C LEU A 32 2.23 -11.43 9.27
N THR A 33 2.43 -10.19 9.72
CA THR A 33 1.49 -9.49 10.59
C THR A 33 0.91 -8.28 9.87
N PRO A 34 -0.42 -8.22 9.68
CA PRO A 34 -1.06 -7.03 9.14
C PRO A 34 -0.88 -5.83 10.06
N LEU A 35 -0.47 -4.71 9.47
CA LEU A 35 -0.40 -3.41 10.11
C LEU A 35 -1.64 -2.59 9.72
N PRO A 36 -2.22 -1.82 10.67
CA PRO A 36 -3.43 -1.05 10.41
C PRO A 36 -3.14 0.12 9.47
N SER A 37 -3.77 0.11 8.28
CA SER A 37 -3.51 1.11 7.24
C SER A 37 -3.92 2.54 7.65
N ILE A 38 -4.94 2.69 8.48
CA ILE A 38 -5.44 4.01 8.95
C ILE A 38 -4.34 4.82 9.64
N TYR A 39 -3.47 4.15 10.40
CA TYR A 39 -2.39 4.79 11.15
C TYR A 39 -1.05 4.78 10.40
N LEU A 40 -1.00 4.12 9.24
CA LEU A 40 0.21 3.95 8.46
C LEU A 40 0.51 5.21 7.65
N ARG A 41 1.76 5.68 7.75
CA ARG A 41 2.31 6.75 6.92
C ARG A 41 3.60 6.29 6.28
N ARG A 42 3.79 6.67 5.02
CA ARG A 42 5.06 6.48 4.32
C ARG A 42 5.84 7.79 4.31
N ARG A 43 7.07 7.78 4.81
CA ARG A 43 7.98 8.92 4.76
C ARG A 43 8.58 9.09 3.38
N LYS A 44 9.13 10.28 3.10
CA LYS A 44 9.91 10.53 1.87
C LYS A 44 11.16 9.65 1.77
N SER A 45 11.72 9.21 2.89
CA SER A 45 12.82 8.23 2.95
C SER A 45 12.42 6.84 2.46
N GLY A 46 11.12 6.55 2.42
CA GLY A 46 10.58 5.22 2.11
C GLY A 46 10.08 4.48 3.33
N ASP A 47 10.51 4.85 4.54
CA ASP A 47 10.13 4.19 5.79
C ASP A 47 8.62 4.26 6.05
N PHE A 48 8.13 3.22 6.73
CA PHE A 48 6.74 3.11 7.16
C PHE A 48 6.65 3.46 8.65
N VAL A 49 5.71 4.33 9.00
CA VAL A 49 5.50 4.77 10.38
C VAL A 49 4.06 4.54 10.78
N ILE A 50 3.87 3.88 11.92
CA ILE A 50 2.57 3.76 12.57
C ILE A 50 2.43 4.88 13.59
N LEU A 51 1.48 5.77 13.34
CA LEU A 51 1.13 6.86 14.24
C LEU A 51 -0.06 6.43 15.11
N GLN A 52 0.24 5.77 16.22
CA GLN A 52 -0.73 5.46 17.27
C GLN A 52 -0.46 6.35 18.50
N GLU A 53 -1.32 6.27 19.50
CA GLU A 53 -1.08 6.94 20.78
C GLU A 53 0.22 6.40 21.42
N GLY A 54 1.20 7.28 21.61
CA GLY A 54 2.52 6.94 22.16
C GLY A 54 3.65 7.16 21.16
N GLU A 55 4.74 6.40 21.35
CA GLU A 55 5.93 6.50 20.50
C GLU A 55 5.69 5.94 19.10
N PRO A 56 6.06 6.66 18.02
CA PRO A 56 5.88 6.18 16.66
C PRO A 56 6.69 4.90 16.39
N LEU A 57 6.02 3.87 15.88
CA LEU A 57 6.70 2.66 15.42
C LEU A 57 7.19 2.87 13.98
N VAL A 58 8.48 2.74 13.75
CA VAL A 58 9.12 2.94 12.44
C VAL A 58 9.63 1.60 11.90
N TYR A 59 9.29 1.30 10.65
CA TYR A 59 9.68 0.09 9.94
C TYR A 59 10.39 0.44 8.63
N SER A 60 11.50 -0.27 8.36
CA SER A 60 12.20 -0.19 7.08
C SER A 60 11.34 -0.74 5.95
N PRO A 61 11.48 -0.22 4.71
CA PRO A 61 10.91 -0.87 3.52
C PRO A 61 11.26 -2.36 3.41
N ASP A 62 12.44 -2.76 3.88
CA ASP A 62 12.90 -4.15 3.83
C ASP A 62 12.16 -5.09 4.79
N ASP A 63 11.40 -4.55 5.73
CA ASP A 63 10.60 -5.32 6.69
C ASP A 63 9.11 -5.33 6.36
N ILE A 64 8.68 -4.51 5.40
CA ILE A 64 7.27 -4.39 5.01
C ILE A 64 7.02 -5.00 3.63
N ILE A 65 5.90 -5.70 3.50
CA ILE A 65 5.26 -5.96 2.20
C ILE A 65 4.09 -4.99 2.11
N TYR A 66 4.16 -4.04 1.19
CA TYR A 66 3.11 -3.04 1.00
C TYR A 66 2.30 -3.39 -0.24
N ILE A 67 1.00 -3.63 -0.04
CA ILE A 67 0.06 -4.00 -1.09
C ILE A 67 -0.88 -2.81 -1.26
N LYS A 68 -1.00 -2.31 -2.49
CA LYS A 68 -1.90 -1.21 -2.83
C LYS A 68 -2.90 -1.68 -3.86
N SER A 69 -4.17 -1.32 -3.67
CA SER A 69 -5.22 -1.52 -4.64
C SER A 69 -4.82 -0.90 -5.98
N TYR A 70 -5.03 -1.68 -7.03
CA TYR A 70 -4.93 -1.18 -8.39
C TYR A 70 -6.11 -0.22 -8.61
N GLU A 71 -5.88 1.05 -8.33
CA GLU A 71 -6.63 2.11 -8.96
C GLU A 71 -5.96 2.33 -10.31
N PRO A 72 -6.62 2.03 -11.45
CA PRO A 72 -6.18 2.57 -12.72
C PRO A 72 -6.36 4.07 -12.56
N ALA A 73 -5.31 4.76 -12.12
CA ALA A 73 -5.19 6.19 -12.23
C ALA A 73 -5.53 6.45 -13.68
N ALA A 74 -6.73 7.01 -13.93
CA ALA A 74 -7.28 7.19 -15.27
C ALA A 74 -6.12 7.68 -16.12
N ALA A 75 -5.58 6.78 -16.95
CA ALA A 75 -4.24 6.89 -17.48
C ALA A 75 -4.12 8.29 -18.03
N ASP A 76 -3.32 9.06 -17.29
CA ASP A 76 -3.20 10.49 -17.32
C ASP A 76 -3.78 11.13 -18.60
N LEU A 77 -5.05 11.53 -18.58
CA LEU A 77 -5.67 12.26 -19.69
C LEU A 77 -4.93 13.58 -20.01
N ARG A 78 -3.95 14.00 -19.18
CA ARG A 78 -3.10 15.16 -19.42
C ARG A 78 -1.71 14.78 -19.99
N ALA A 79 -1.18 13.59 -19.76
CA ALA A 79 0.07 13.14 -20.42
C ALA A 79 -0.16 12.53 -21.81
N THR A 80 -1.37 12.09 -22.14
CA THR A 80 -1.67 11.54 -23.47
C THR A 80 -1.91 12.62 -24.53
N GLY A 81 -1.84 13.91 -24.18
CA GLY A 81 -2.08 15.02 -25.11
C GLY A 81 -3.50 15.08 -25.69
N LEU A 82 -4.43 14.29 -25.14
CA LEU A 82 -5.80 14.21 -25.65
C LEU A 82 -6.61 15.38 -25.07
N HIS A 83 -6.88 16.37 -25.90
CA HIS A 83 -7.74 17.48 -25.52
C HIS A 83 -9.17 16.98 -25.36
N ARG A 84 -9.92 17.62 -24.45
CA ARG A 84 -11.34 17.34 -24.20
C ARG A 84 -12.14 17.63 -25.48
N GLY A 85 -12.26 16.65 -26.37
CA GLY A 85 -12.88 16.78 -27.69
C GLY A 85 -12.57 15.68 -28.70
N ASP A 86 -11.54 14.86 -28.50
CA ASP A 86 -11.15 13.88 -29.52
C ASP A 86 -12.02 12.60 -29.47
N PRO A 87 -12.71 12.24 -30.57
CA PRO A 87 -13.58 11.08 -30.59
C PRO A 87 -12.75 9.81 -30.62
N PHE A 88 -13.01 8.96 -29.62
CA PHE A 88 -12.49 7.61 -29.44
C PHE A 88 -12.50 6.82 -30.76
N ARG A 89 -11.34 6.67 -31.42
CA ARG A 89 -11.14 5.62 -32.42
C ARG A 89 -10.59 4.39 -31.71
N VAL A 90 -11.49 3.45 -31.42
CA VAL A 90 -11.11 2.06 -31.19
C VAL A 90 -10.59 1.54 -32.52
N THR A 91 -9.32 1.17 -32.58
CA THR A 91 -8.82 0.32 -33.67
C THR A 91 -8.58 -1.04 -33.03
N GLU A 92 -9.49 -1.98 -33.32
CA GLU A 92 -9.30 -3.41 -33.05
C GLU A 92 -8.07 -3.92 -33.81
N GLN A 93 -7.28 -4.77 -33.13
CA GLN A 93 -6.49 -5.84 -33.74
C GLN A 93 -6.65 -7.09 -32.89
#